data_AF-A0A969GME6-F1
#
_entry.id   AF-A0A969GME6-F1
#
_cell.length_a   1.000
_cell.length_b   1.000
_cell.length_c   1.000
_cell.angle_alpha   90.00
_cell.angle_beta   90.00
_cell.angle_gamma   90.00
#
_symmetry.space_group_name_H-M   'P 1'
#
loop_
_entity.id
_entity.type
_entity.pdbx_description
1 polymer ?
#
loop_
_entity_poly.entity_id
_entity_poly.type
_entity_poly.pdbx_seq_one_letter_code
_entity_poly.pdbx_strand_id
1 'polypeptide(L)'
;AIMGERAAGCLFGRHDGTGARSTLLFLDHPSNLRFPNQWFMRIQPFACVSFAFMFGEEYDLAADETLAMRYRILFCDGALDQDEIEILAERWQGS
;
A
#
# COMPACT_ATOMS: atom_id res chain seq x y z
N ALA A 1 -11.32 -5.83 -7.57
CA ALA A 1 -10.04 -6.06 -6.88
C ALA A 1 -8.95 -5.53 -7.81
N ILE A 2 -7.98 -4.78 -7.29
CA ILE A 2 -6.77 -4.44 -8.06
C ILE A 2 -5.79 -5.57 -7.77
N MET A 3 -5.20 -6.15 -8.82
CA MET A 3 -4.29 -7.28 -8.74
C MET A 3 -3.03 -6.99 -9.56
N GLY A 4 -1.87 -6.94 -8.91
CA GLY A 4 -0.57 -7.00 -9.59
C GLY A 4 -0.03 -5.70 -10.18
N GLU A 5 -0.71 -4.56 -10.00
CA GLU A 5 -0.12 -3.27 -10.38
C GLU A 5 0.95 -2.82 -9.37
N ARG A 6 2.06 -2.34 -9.92
CA ARG A 6 3.21 -1.80 -9.18
C ARG A 6 3.05 -0.29 -9.04
N ALA A 7 2.36 0.14 -7.98
CA ALA A 7 2.15 1.54 -7.64
C ALA A 7 1.90 1.65 -6.12
N ALA A 8 1.67 2.85 -5.60
CA ALA A 8 1.13 2.99 -4.25
C ALA A 8 -0.27 2.34 -4.17
N GLY A 9 -0.53 1.57 -3.11
CA GLY A 9 -1.87 1.06 -2.85
C GLY A 9 -2.75 2.17 -2.26
N CYS A 10 -3.96 2.36 -2.77
CA CYS A 10 -4.89 3.38 -2.27
C CYS A 10 -6.32 2.85 -2.10
N LEU A 11 -6.95 3.15 -0.96
CA LEU A 11 -8.37 2.92 -0.71
C LEU A 11 -9.07 4.23 -0.36
N PHE A 12 -10.26 4.42 -0.94
CA PHE A 12 -11.13 5.55 -0.63
C PHE A 12 -12.34 5.07 0.16
N GLY A 13 -12.60 5.73 1.29
CA GLY A 13 -13.76 5.49 2.14
C GLY A 13 -14.73 6.65 2.12
N ARG A 14 -16.04 6.35 2.17
CA ARG A 14 -17.09 7.33 2.48
C ARG A 14 -17.79 6.89 3.75
N HIS A 15 -17.83 7.78 4.74
CA HIS A 15 -18.44 7.49 6.04
C HIS A 15 -19.95 7.62 5.94
N ASP A 16 -20.65 6.66 6.54
CA ASP A 16 -22.08 6.78 6.79
C ASP A 16 -22.35 7.86 7.87
N GLY A 17 -23.57 8.38 7.88
CA GLY A 17 -23.98 9.48 8.77
C GLY A 17 -23.48 10.86 8.33
N THR A 18 -22.16 11.07 8.23
CA THR A 18 -21.57 12.39 7.94
C THR A 18 -21.35 12.66 6.45
N GLY A 19 -21.19 11.60 5.65
CA GLY A 19 -20.79 11.72 4.25
C GLY A 19 -19.33 12.16 4.05
N ALA A 20 -18.55 12.26 5.13
CA ALA A 20 -17.12 12.55 5.09
C ALA A 20 -16.36 11.48 4.28
N ARG A 21 -15.19 11.86 3.77
CA ARG A 21 -14.33 10.96 2.98
C ARG A 21 -13.00 10.80 3.69
N SER A 22 -12.41 9.63 3.54
CA SER A 22 -11.06 9.35 4.00
C SER A 22 -10.29 8.61 2.92
N THR A 23 -8.98 8.83 2.87
CA THR A 23 -8.06 8.09 2.01
C THR A 23 -7.11 7.28 2.88
N LEU A 24 -6.95 6.01 2.57
CA LEU A 24 -5.92 5.15 3.14
C LEU A 24 -4.85 4.91 2.07
N LEU A 25 -3.60 5.28 2.38
CA LEU A 25 -2.45 5.04 1.52
C LEU A 25 -1.55 3.96 2.09
N PHE A 26 -1.11 3.05 1.22
CA PHE A 26 -0.18 1.97 1.51
C PHE A 26 1.08 2.21 0.69
N LEU A 27 2.14 2.62 1.36
CA LEU A 27 3.37 3.10 0.75
C LEU A 27 4.49 2.08 0.95
N ASP A 28 5.06 1.65 -0.17
CA ASP A 28 6.28 0.83 -0.21
C ASP A 28 7.52 1.71 -0.03
N HIS A 29 8.67 1.10 0.27
CA HIS A 29 9.93 1.81 0.49
C HIS A 29 11.05 1.30 -0.43
N PRO A 30 11.93 2.16 -0.99
CA PRO A 30 12.98 1.74 -1.93
C PRO A 30 13.99 0.74 -1.37
N SER A 31 14.11 0.64 -0.04
CA SER A 31 14.95 -0.37 0.61
C SER A 31 14.36 -1.78 0.61
N ASN A 32 13.11 -1.95 0.17
CA ASN A 32 12.42 -3.24 0.22
C ASN A 32 12.83 -4.13 -0.95
N LEU A 33 12.82 -5.43 -0.67
CA LEU A 33 12.92 -6.44 -1.72
C LEU A 33 11.80 -6.23 -2.75
N ARG A 34 12.15 -6.25 -4.05
CA ARG A 34 11.21 -6.12 -5.19
C ARG A 34 10.45 -4.79 -5.24
N PHE A 35 11.00 -3.71 -4.68
CA PHE A 35 10.47 -2.36 -4.86
C PHE A 35 10.39 -1.96 -6.36
N PRO A 36 9.28 -1.35 -6.82
CA PRO A 36 8.01 -1.23 -6.12
C PRO A 36 7.27 -2.57 -6.04
N ASN A 37 6.75 -2.86 -4.85
CA ASN A 37 6.00 -4.06 -4.52
C ASN A 37 4.68 -4.14 -5.31
N GLN A 38 4.20 -5.37 -5.55
CA GLN A 38 2.86 -5.62 -6.06
C GLN A 38 1.84 -5.59 -4.92
N TRP A 39 0.66 -5.03 -5.17
CA TRP A 39 -0.42 -5.01 -4.18
C TRP A 39 -1.55 -5.96 -4.57
N PHE A 40 -2.11 -6.60 -3.54
CA PHE A 40 -3.41 -7.26 -3.63
C PHE A 40 -4.42 -6.46 -2.83
N MET A 41 -5.50 -6.00 -3.47
CA MET A 41 -6.51 -5.16 -2.83
C MET A 41 -7.92 -5.65 -3.13
N ARG A 42 -8.72 -5.85 -2.08
CA ARG A 42 -10.10 -6.30 -2.14
C ARG A 42 -10.95 -5.48 -1.18
N ILE A 43 -12.16 -5.08 -1.60
CA ILE A 43 -13.08 -4.29 -0.77
C ILE A 43 -14.29 -5.07 -0.23
N GLN A 44 -14.62 -6.22 -0.81
CA GLN A 44 -15.72 -7.08 -0.38
C GLN A 44 -15.23 -8.47 0.03
N PRO A 45 -15.74 -9.08 1.12
CA PRO A 45 -16.78 -8.56 2.01
C PRO A 45 -16.29 -7.45 2.97
N PHE A 46 -14.99 -7.24 3.06
CA PHE A 46 -14.35 -6.14 3.79
C PHE A 46 -13.04 -5.76 3.09
N ALA A 47 -12.56 -4.56 3.38
CA ALA A 47 -11.28 -4.06 2.89
C ALA A 47 -10.14 -4.96 3.38
N CYS A 48 -9.36 -5.48 2.44
CA CYS A 48 -8.16 -6.27 2.68
C CYS A 48 -7.08 -5.80 1.70
N VAL A 49 -5.90 -5.54 2.24
CA VAL A 49 -4.71 -5.13 1.49
C VAL A 49 -3.57 -6.02 1.93
N SER A 50 -2.82 -6.53 0.95
CA SER A 50 -1.63 -7.33 1.21
C SER A 50 -0.46 -6.80 0.38
N PHE A 51 0.70 -6.72 1.03
CA PHE A 51 2.00 -6.51 0.38
C PHE A 51 2.38 -7.81 -0.34
N ALA A 52 2.01 -7.91 -1.61
CA ALA A 52 2.02 -9.15 -2.36
C ALA A 52 3.35 -9.39 -3.08
N PHE A 53 4.49 -9.22 -2.39
CA PHE A 53 5.83 -9.32 -2.98
C PHE A 53 6.14 -10.71 -3.55
N MET A 54 5.38 -11.74 -3.12
CA MET A 54 5.46 -13.12 -3.59
C MET A 54 4.33 -13.53 -4.54
N PHE A 55 3.52 -12.58 -5.04
CA PHE A 55 2.33 -12.93 -5.84
C PHE A 55 2.64 -13.64 -7.15
N GLY A 56 3.75 -13.26 -7.81
CA GLY A 56 4.16 -13.85 -9.09
C GLY A 56 5.54 -14.52 -9.07
N GLU A 57 6.28 -14.43 -7.96
CA GLU A 57 7.65 -14.90 -7.86
C GLU A 57 7.89 -15.44 -6.44
N GLU A 58 8.33 -16.69 -6.34
CA GLU A 58 8.68 -17.31 -5.05
C GLU A 58 9.88 -16.60 -4.42
N TYR A 59 9.95 -16.58 -3.09
CA TYR A 59 11.09 -16.06 -2.35
C TYR A 59 11.47 -17.07 -1.27
N ASP A 60 12.67 -17.63 -1.40
CA ASP A 60 13.23 -18.53 -0.41
C ASP A 60 13.90 -17.73 0.70
N LEU A 61 13.36 -17.82 1.91
CA LEU A 61 13.99 -17.30 3.13
C LEU A 61 14.62 -18.49 3.86
N ALA A 62 15.95 -18.49 3.98
CA ALA A 62 16.63 -19.59 4.65
C ALA A 62 16.33 -19.62 6.15
N ALA A 63 16.57 -20.77 6.79
CA ALA A 63 16.49 -20.87 8.24
C ALA A 63 17.43 -19.82 8.88
N ASP A 64 16.95 -19.18 9.95
CA ASP A 64 17.66 -18.15 10.70
C ASP A 64 17.92 -16.82 9.95
N GLU A 65 17.47 -16.68 8.69
CA GLU A 65 17.47 -15.39 8.00
C GLU A 65 16.28 -14.52 8.40
N THR A 66 16.45 -13.20 8.30
CA THR A 66 15.41 -12.21 8.55
C THR A 66 15.15 -11.39 7.30
N LEU A 67 13.91 -11.41 6.81
CA LEU A 67 13.45 -10.47 5.79
C LEU A 67 12.89 -9.22 6.47
N ALA A 68 13.57 -8.08 6.31
CA ALA A 68 13.11 -6.79 6.78
C ALA A 68 12.49 -5.98 5.65
N MET A 69 11.22 -5.61 5.80
CA MET A 69 10.48 -4.77 4.85
C MET A 69 9.91 -3.57 5.59
N ARG A 70 9.95 -2.41 4.95
CA ARG A 70 9.55 -1.11 5.51
C ARG A 70 8.36 -0.58 4.73
N TYR A 71 7.22 -0.46 5.39
CA TYR A 71 6.00 0.09 4.80
C TYR A 71 5.46 1.24 5.65
N ARG A 72 4.73 2.16 5.03
CA ARG A 72 3.99 3.21 5.74
C ARG A 72 2.52 3.15 5.34
N ILE A 73 1.66 3.19 6.35
CA ILE A 73 0.21 3.28 6.16
C ILE A 73 -0.23 4.65 6.66
N LEU A 74 -0.87 5.42 5.79
CA LEU A 74 -1.41 6.73 6.12
C LEU A 74 -2.93 6.68 6.15
N PHE A 75 -3.51 7.31 7.17
CA PHE A 75 -4.94 7.56 7.29
C PHE A 75 -5.14 9.06 7.11
N CYS A 76 -5.69 9.45 5.97
CA CYS A 76 -5.83 10.83 5.58
C CYS A 76 -7.31 11.22 5.64
N ASP A 77 -7.59 12.37 6.23
CA ASP A 77 -8.90 13.01 6.15
C ASP A 77 -9.11 13.57 4.74
N GLY A 78 -10.32 13.42 4.21
CA GLY A 78 -10.65 13.80 2.83
C GLY A 78 -10.37 12.73 1.79
N ALA A 79 -10.71 13.05 0.54
CA ALA A 79 -10.38 12.24 -0.62
C ALA A 79 -9.19 12.89 -1.34
N LEU A 80 -8.00 12.37 -1.06
CA LEU A 80 -6.78 12.87 -1.69
C LEU A 80 -6.81 12.69 -3.21
N ASP A 81 -6.25 13.65 -3.92
CA ASP A 81 -5.97 13.54 -5.34
C ASP A 81 -4.63 12.82 -5.63
N GLN A 82 -4.31 12.66 -6.92
CA GLN A 82 -3.11 11.94 -7.34
C GLN A 82 -1.82 12.68 -6.94
N ASP A 83 -1.79 14.00 -7.06
CA ASP A 83 -0.59 14.80 -6.76
C ASP A 83 -0.28 14.75 -5.26
N GLU A 84 -1.32 14.85 -4.41
CA GLU A 84 -1.19 14.70 -2.96
C GLU A 84 -0.65 13.31 -2.57
N ILE A 85 -1.13 12.25 -3.24
CA ILE A 85 -0.67 10.88 -3.02
C ILE A 85 0.80 10.73 -3.41
N GLU A 86 1.19 11.26 -4.57
CA GLU A 86 2.56 11.21 -5.08
C GLU A 86 3.53 11.94 -4.15
N ILE A 87 3.18 13.15 -3.70
CA ILE A 87 3.99 13.93 -2.73
C ILE A 87 4.22 13.14 -1.43
N LEU A 88 3.18 12.50 -0.90
CA LEU A 88 3.29 11.70 0.33
C LEU A 88 4.14 10.44 0.10
N ALA A 89 4.02 9.81 -1.07
CA ALA A 89 4.83 8.66 -1.45
C ALA A 89 6.31 9.03 -1.58
N GLU A 90 6.64 10.09 -2.32
CA GLU A 90 8.02 10.57 -2.50
C GLU A 90 8.68 10.95 -1.18
N ARG A 91 7.96 11.67 -0.31
CA ARG A 91 8.45 12.03 1.03
C ARG A 91 8.80 10.81 1.87
N TRP A 92 8.02 9.74 1.77
CA TRP A 92 8.31 8.49 2.48
C TRP A 92 9.49 7.75 1.86
N GLN A 93 9.55 7.68 0.54
CA GLN A 93 10.61 6.99 -0.20
C GLN A 93 12.00 7.62 0.03
N GLY A 94 12.06 8.93 0.30
CA GLY A 94 13.29 9.65 0.63
C GLY A 94 13.72 9.63 2.11
N SER A 95 13.09 8.81 2.97
CA SER A 95 13.29 8.82 4.44
C SER A 95 14.03 7.62 5.03
#